data_AF-A0A101XIJ4-F1
#
_entry.id   AF-A0A101XIJ4-F1
#
_cell.length_a   1.000
_cell.length_b   1.000
_cell.length_c   1.000
_cell.angle_alpha   90.00
_cell.angle_beta   90.00
_cell.angle_gamma   90.00
#
_symmetry.space_group_name_H-M   'P 1'
#
loop_
_entity.id
_entity.type
_entity.pdbx_description
1 polymer ?
#
loop_
_entity_poly.entity_id
_entity_poly.type
_entity_poly.pdbx_seq_one_letter_code
_entity_poly.pdbx_strand_id
1 'polypeptide(L)'
;MHRVKLMASIGPATDDPATFQEVAKHIDGARINFSHGDPQEWGRRVSLIRGAGLPILGDLRGPGVRTGLVHGEIIVKAGETIVFKYGQEATGGEVPVPIKEFFAAVEPRDVLVMNDGRLKLIVESKDEKTIKATAQSSGVIGSNKSIDVKGKDYPLPILDDHDKEALSLAVDSGFEFIGISHVRSAKDILEVKSYLSSKGSEAKVIAKMESRAAIDNLKEVVEAADYVMVARGDLGMTFELEEVPIIQQRIVEEALRQGRPVMVATQLLSSMVSNPVPTRAEVVDVMTAVTQGVDALLLTDETTIGKYPIDAVKWLERISAKYEGSSSIVGVDLSLYDYRMRFAMGVAKLASDMGAKIVIFTKSGLTAVRISRFRPGVPILAATPSNYVARQLRMMWGVESSVVKASDYEAGLEEAFNRFLELGLITPGENVVLTYGMQGREAEHLIRVRRA
;
A
#
# COMPACT_ATOMS: atom_id res chain seq x y z
N MET A 1 15.93 15.27 -4.19
CA MET A 1 14.54 14.79 -4.33
C MET A 1 14.60 13.33 -4.69
N HIS A 2 13.96 12.49 -3.89
CA HIS A 2 13.85 11.05 -4.14
C HIS A 2 12.72 10.79 -5.13
N ARG A 3 12.95 9.86 -6.05
CA ARG A 3 11.93 9.42 -7.01
C ARG A 3 11.03 8.34 -6.44
N VAL A 4 11.63 7.36 -5.77
CA VAL A 4 10.90 6.33 -5.03
C VAL A 4 10.36 6.97 -3.75
N LYS A 5 9.09 6.72 -3.45
CA LYS A 5 8.44 7.22 -2.25
C LYS A 5 8.66 6.28 -1.07
N LEU A 6 8.92 6.83 0.10
CA LEU A 6 9.22 6.05 1.29
C LEU A 6 8.05 6.13 2.26
N MET A 7 7.54 5.00 2.71
CA MET A 7 6.47 4.94 3.69
C MET A 7 6.88 4.18 4.94
N ALA A 8 6.25 4.53 6.06
CA ALA A 8 6.38 3.83 7.32
C ALA A 8 5.01 3.54 7.94
N SER A 9 4.84 2.34 8.47
CA SER A 9 3.75 2.04 9.40
C SER A 9 4.00 2.71 10.75
N ILE A 10 2.96 3.35 11.28
CA ILE A 10 3.01 4.06 12.57
C ILE A 10 2.40 3.17 13.66
N GLY A 11 3.18 2.93 14.71
CA GLY A 11 2.83 2.09 15.84
C GLY A 11 3.55 2.46 17.13
N PRO A 12 3.57 1.56 18.14
CA PRO A 12 4.17 1.80 19.45
C PRO A 12 5.56 2.41 19.45
N ALA A 13 6.46 1.98 18.55
CA ALA A 13 7.82 2.50 18.44
C ALA A 13 7.90 3.95 17.93
N THR A 14 6.81 4.45 17.34
CA THR A 14 6.67 5.80 16.76
C THR A 14 5.53 6.59 17.40
N ASP A 15 4.94 6.09 18.48
CA ASP A 15 3.82 6.76 19.15
C ASP A 15 4.27 7.99 19.95
N ASP A 16 5.56 8.07 20.28
CA ASP A 16 6.22 9.25 20.83
C ASP A 16 6.36 10.36 19.74
N PRO A 17 5.89 11.59 19.98
CA PRO A 17 5.94 12.68 19.00
C PRO A 17 7.35 13.04 18.53
N ALA A 18 8.36 13.01 19.41
CA ALA A 18 9.73 13.36 19.03
C ALA A 18 10.32 12.32 18.07
N THR A 19 10.11 11.04 18.38
CA THR A 19 10.50 9.92 17.52
C THR A 19 9.79 9.98 16.18
N PHE A 20 8.47 10.22 16.18
CA PHE A 20 7.71 10.39 14.94
C PHE A 20 8.21 11.57 14.10
N GLN A 21 8.53 12.71 14.71
CA GLN A 21 9.06 13.87 13.98
C GLN A 21 10.38 13.57 13.29
N GLU A 22 11.27 12.78 13.90
CA GLU A 22 12.50 12.34 13.25
C GLU A 22 12.20 11.38 12.09
N VAL A 23 11.30 10.42 12.28
CA VAL A 23 10.87 9.50 11.20
C VAL A 23 10.22 10.26 10.03
N ALA A 24 9.35 11.23 10.33
CA ALA A 24 8.60 12.01 9.36
C ALA A 24 9.47 12.80 8.37
N LYS A 25 10.72 13.12 8.73
CA LYS A 25 11.68 13.81 7.85
C LYS A 25 12.17 12.93 6.69
N HIS A 26 12.07 11.61 6.83
CA HIS A 26 12.63 10.63 5.90
C HIS A 26 11.56 9.84 5.14
N ILE A 27 10.27 10.20 5.29
CA ILE A 27 9.15 9.51 4.65
C ILE A 27 8.25 10.48 3.88
N ASP A 28 7.55 9.92 2.90
CA ASP A 28 6.59 10.58 2.01
C ASP A 28 5.14 10.31 2.38
N GLY A 29 4.88 9.26 3.15
CA GLY A 29 3.56 8.88 3.62
C GLY A 29 3.61 7.92 4.79
N ALA A 30 2.49 7.80 5.50
CA ALA A 30 2.40 6.96 6.68
C ALA A 30 1.22 5.98 6.58
N ARG A 31 1.41 4.77 7.10
CA ARG A 31 0.38 3.73 7.19
C ARG A 31 -0.14 3.60 8.63
N ILE A 32 -1.45 3.52 8.77
CA ILE A 32 -2.12 3.03 9.97
C ILE A 32 -2.69 1.65 9.62
N ASN A 33 -2.22 0.62 10.32
CA ASN A 33 -2.75 -0.74 10.17
C ASN A 33 -3.94 -0.92 11.11
N PHE A 34 -5.14 -1.07 10.56
CA PHE A 34 -6.36 -1.24 11.34
C PHE A 34 -6.48 -2.63 11.96
N SER A 35 -5.62 -3.59 11.61
CA SER A 35 -5.58 -4.91 12.28
C SER A 35 -5.18 -4.84 13.76
N HIS A 36 -4.60 -3.72 14.20
CA HIS A 36 -4.13 -3.51 15.56
C HIS A 36 -4.58 -2.15 16.11
N GLY A 37 -4.82 -2.13 17.41
CA GLY A 37 -5.28 -0.94 18.13
C GLY A 37 -6.78 -0.73 18.06
N ASP A 38 -7.21 0.47 18.45
CA ASP A 38 -8.60 0.86 18.54
C ASP A 38 -8.83 2.26 17.94
N PRO A 39 -10.09 2.71 17.79
CA PRO A 39 -10.40 4.02 17.22
C PRO A 39 -9.72 5.21 17.91
N GLN A 40 -9.47 5.13 19.23
CA GLN A 40 -8.80 6.19 19.98
C GLN A 40 -7.31 6.24 19.61
N GLU A 41 -6.64 5.09 19.56
CA GLU A 41 -5.25 4.99 19.14
C GLU A 41 -5.07 5.43 17.68
N TRP A 42 -5.97 5.02 16.79
CA TRP A 42 -5.94 5.43 15.38
C TRP A 42 -6.10 6.94 15.26
N GLY A 43 -7.06 7.55 15.96
CA GLY A 43 -7.27 9.00 15.97
C GLY A 43 -6.04 9.80 16.44
N ARG A 44 -5.33 9.31 17.45
CA ARG A 44 -4.06 9.93 17.91
C ARG A 44 -2.99 9.87 16.82
N ARG A 45 -2.83 8.72 16.15
CA ARG A 45 -1.86 8.57 15.05
C ARG A 45 -2.22 9.45 13.85
N VAL A 46 -3.51 9.60 13.53
CA VAL A 46 -3.98 10.53 12.49
C VAL A 46 -3.53 11.96 12.80
N SER A 47 -3.72 12.42 14.03
CA SER A 47 -3.31 13.78 14.43
C SER A 47 -1.81 13.99 14.31
N LEU A 48 -0.99 13.01 14.72
CA LEU A 48 0.46 13.05 14.55
C LEU A 48 0.85 13.18 13.08
N ILE A 49 0.31 12.30 12.23
CA ILE A 49 0.65 12.26 10.80
C ILE A 49 0.20 13.53 10.08
N ARG A 50 -1.00 14.02 10.38
CA ARG A 50 -1.53 15.28 9.82
C ARG A 50 -0.70 16.48 10.25
N GLY A 51 -0.21 16.50 11.50
CA GLY A 51 0.71 17.54 11.98
C GLY A 51 2.01 17.61 11.19
N ALA A 52 2.48 16.49 10.62
CA ALA A 52 3.64 16.44 9.73
C ALA A 52 3.29 16.69 8.24
N GLY A 53 2.02 16.92 7.90
CA GLY A 53 1.58 17.18 6.52
C GLY A 53 1.68 15.97 5.58
N LEU A 54 1.74 14.75 6.13
CA LEU A 54 1.89 13.52 5.35
C LEU A 54 0.54 12.94 4.90
N PRO A 55 0.47 12.30 3.71
CA PRO A 55 -0.64 11.45 3.33
C PRO A 55 -0.76 10.22 4.25
N ILE A 56 -1.99 9.74 4.42
CA ILE A 56 -2.30 8.58 5.24
C ILE A 56 -2.86 7.46 4.36
N LEU A 57 -2.28 6.27 4.54
CA LEU A 57 -2.81 4.98 4.13
C LEU A 57 -3.48 4.29 5.32
N GLY A 58 -4.79 4.07 5.23
CA GLY A 58 -5.53 3.24 6.16
C GLY A 58 -5.59 1.82 5.62
N ASP A 59 -4.90 0.90 6.28
CA ASP A 59 -4.81 -0.48 5.81
C ASP A 59 -5.82 -1.36 6.54
N LEU A 60 -6.82 -1.81 5.81
CA LEU A 60 -7.91 -2.62 6.34
C LEU A 60 -7.44 -4.03 6.62
N ARG A 61 -8.06 -4.64 7.62
CA ARG A 61 -7.76 -6.02 8.02
C ARG A 61 -8.24 -6.99 6.95
N GLY A 62 -9.37 -6.69 6.33
CA GLY A 62 -10.00 -7.54 5.32
C GLY A 62 -10.69 -8.76 5.95
N PRO A 63 -11.34 -9.56 5.08
CA PRO A 63 -12.07 -10.74 5.53
C PRO A 63 -11.12 -11.81 6.05
N GLY A 64 -11.47 -12.38 7.20
CA GLY A 64 -10.73 -13.51 7.76
C GLY A 64 -11.61 -14.35 8.67
N VAL A 65 -11.31 -15.64 8.72
CA VAL A 65 -11.91 -16.53 9.72
C VAL A 65 -11.19 -16.31 11.04
N ARG A 66 -11.96 -16.15 12.11
CA ARG A 66 -11.43 -16.00 13.46
C ARG A 66 -12.08 -16.97 14.42
N THR A 67 -11.35 -17.36 15.46
CA THR A 67 -11.93 -18.11 16.57
C THR A 67 -12.97 -17.26 17.30
N GLY A 68 -14.05 -17.90 17.75
CA GLY A 68 -15.03 -17.32 18.66
C GLY A 68 -14.47 -17.15 20.07
N LEU A 69 -15.35 -17.08 21.05
CA LEU A 69 -15.00 -16.98 22.46
C LEU A 69 -14.40 -18.30 22.96
N VAL A 70 -13.10 -18.27 23.25
CA VAL A 70 -12.35 -19.30 23.97
C VAL A 70 -12.15 -18.83 25.40
N HIS A 71 -12.62 -19.62 26.36
CA HIS A 71 -12.41 -19.35 27.80
C HIS A 71 -10.96 -19.63 28.18
N GLY A 72 -10.16 -18.57 28.34
CA GLY A 72 -8.72 -18.66 28.59
C GLY A 72 -7.93 -18.92 27.31
N GLU A 73 -7.02 -19.89 27.36
CA GLU A 73 -6.23 -20.32 26.20
C GLU A 73 -6.22 -21.86 26.13
N ILE A 74 -6.33 -22.39 24.92
CA ILE A 74 -6.15 -23.81 24.62
C ILE A 74 -4.68 -24.02 24.28
N ILE A 75 -3.96 -24.72 25.15
CA ILE A 75 -2.56 -25.10 24.92
C ILE A 75 -2.56 -26.32 24.02
N VAL A 76 -1.95 -26.19 22.83
CA VAL A 76 -1.87 -27.23 21.81
C VAL A 76 -0.46 -27.80 21.78
N LYS A 77 -0.33 -29.13 21.85
CA LYS A 77 0.95 -29.82 21.65
C LYS A 77 1.04 -30.46 20.28
N ALA A 78 2.23 -30.53 19.70
CA ALA A 78 2.45 -31.28 18.47
C ALA A 78 1.98 -32.75 18.63
N GLY A 79 1.26 -33.26 17.64
CA GLY A 79 0.61 -34.57 17.64
C GLY A 79 -0.78 -34.61 18.26
N GLU A 80 -1.24 -33.52 18.89
CA GLU A 80 -2.57 -33.44 19.49
C GLU A 80 -3.66 -33.17 18.45
N THR A 81 -4.80 -33.86 18.58
CA THR A 81 -5.97 -33.61 17.74
C THR A 81 -6.83 -32.51 18.35
N ILE A 82 -7.04 -31.44 17.58
CA ILE A 82 -7.87 -30.29 17.92
C ILE A 82 -9.18 -30.37 17.14
N VAL A 83 -10.28 -30.05 17.82
CA VAL A 83 -11.62 -29.99 17.22
C VAL A 83 -12.03 -28.53 17.09
N PHE A 84 -12.24 -28.08 15.86
CA PHE A 84 -12.91 -26.81 15.57
C PHE A 84 -14.40 -27.06 15.42
N LYS A 85 -15.25 -26.19 16.00
CA LYS A 85 -16.69 -26.37 16.06
C LYS A 85 -17.44 -25.10 15.66
N TYR A 86 -18.48 -25.24 14.85
CA TYR A 86 -19.28 -24.11 14.40
C TYR A 86 -20.08 -23.53 15.56
N GLY A 87 -19.81 -22.25 15.86
CA GLY A 87 -20.45 -21.54 16.97
C GLY A 87 -19.64 -20.34 17.42
N GLN A 88 -20.29 -19.46 18.20
CA GLN A 88 -19.64 -18.29 18.81
C GLN A 88 -18.83 -18.65 20.05
N GLU A 89 -19.15 -19.76 20.71
CA GLU A 89 -18.55 -20.19 21.97
C GLU A 89 -18.55 -21.72 22.01
N ALA A 90 -17.56 -22.30 22.68
CA ALA A 90 -17.51 -23.74 22.95
C ALA A 90 -17.25 -23.98 24.44
N THR A 91 -17.93 -24.99 24.99
CA THR A 91 -17.88 -25.34 26.42
C THR A 91 -17.09 -26.62 26.71
N GLY A 92 -16.68 -27.36 25.68
CA GLY A 92 -16.09 -28.71 25.79
C GLY A 92 -14.62 -28.82 25.38
N GLY A 93 -13.86 -27.72 25.41
CA GLY A 93 -12.46 -27.69 24.98
C GLY A 93 -12.26 -27.65 23.46
N GLU A 94 -13.34 -27.57 22.69
CA GLU A 94 -13.27 -27.32 21.24
C GLU A 94 -12.94 -25.85 20.96
N VAL A 95 -12.43 -25.59 19.75
CA VAL A 95 -12.19 -24.23 19.24
C VAL A 95 -13.44 -23.75 18.50
N PRO A 96 -14.19 -22.76 19.02
CA PRO A 96 -15.36 -22.24 18.33
C PRO A 96 -14.95 -21.42 17.11
N VAL A 97 -15.67 -21.56 16.01
CA VAL A 97 -15.51 -20.76 14.78
C VAL A 97 -16.89 -20.31 14.29
N PRO A 98 -17.21 -19.01 14.31
CA PRO A 98 -18.54 -18.49 13.99
C PRO A 98 -18.76 -18.25 12.48
N ILE A 99 -18.00 -18.92 11.61
CA ILE A 99 -18.04 -18.71 10.16
C ILE A 99 -18.39 -20.03 9.50
N LYS A 100 -19.57 -20.13 8.89
CA LYS A 100 -20.04 -21.37 8.26
C LYS A 100 -19.21 -21.71 7.02
N GLU A 101 -18.80 -20.68 6.30
CA GLU A 101 -17.98 -20.74 5.09
C GLU A 101 -16.63 -21.40 5.35
N PHE A 102 -16.10 -21.32 6.58
CA PHE A 102 -14.90 -22.04 7.00
C PHE A 102 -15.07 -23.56 6.90
N PHE A 103 -16.16 -24.09 7.49
CA PHE A 103 -16.48 -25.52 7.46
C PHE A 103 -16.79 -26.02 6.05
N ALA A 104 -17.33 -25.13 5.20
CA ALA A 104 -17.57 -25.44 3.79
C ALA A 104 -16.26 -25.51 2.97
N ALA A 105 -15.32 -24.58 3.20
CA ALA A 105 -14.10 -24.43 2.39
C ALA A 105 -12.96 -25.41 2.76
N VAL A 106 -12.88 -25.78 4.04
CA VAL A 106 -11.87 -26.73 4.53
C VAL A 106 -12.15 -28.14 4.01
N GLU A 107 -11.12 -28.88 3.65
CA GLU A 107 -11.15 -30.27 3.19
C GLU A 107 -10.12 -31.12 3.95
N PRO A 108 -10.31 -32.46 4.04
CA PRO A 108 -9.27 -33.35 4.56
C PRO A 108 -7.93 -33.13 3.86
N ARG A 109 -6.84 -33.16 4.63
CA ARG A 109 -5.45 -32.86 4.27
C ARG A 109 -5.10 -31.39 4.07
N ASP A 110 -6.06 -30.47 4.18
CA ASP A 110 -5.72 -29.06 4.26
C ASP A 110 -4.84 -28.75 5.47
N VAL A 111 -4.05 -27.68 5.36
CA VAL A 111 -3.24 -27.17 6.46
C VAL A 111 -3.88 -25.89 7.00
N LEU A 112 -4.39 -25.97 8.22
CA LEU A 112 -4.81 -24.81 8.99
C LEU A 112 -3.58 -24.12 9.58
N VAL A 113 -3.52 -22.81 9.44
CA VAL A 113 -2.43 -21.96 9.91
C VAL A 113 -3.01 -20.93 10.87
N MET A 114 -2.38 -20.80 12.04
CA MET A 114 -2.77 -19.84 13.07
C MET A 114 -1.51 -19.20 13.68
N ASN A 115 -1.68 -18.05 14.32
CA ASN A 115 -0.62 -17.30 15.00
C ASN A 115 0.57 -16.99 14.06
N ASP A 116 0.30 -16.36 12.92
CA ASP A 116 1.32 -15.91 11.96
C ASP A 116 2.23 -17.05 11.48
N GLY A 117 1.64 -18.21 11.16
CA GLY A 117 2.40 -19.37 10.68
C GLY A 117 2.98 -20.29 11.76
N ARG A 118 2.91 -19.90 13.05
CA ARG A 118 3.58 -20.63 14.15
C ARG A 118 2.85 -21.93 14.53
N LEU A 119 1.52 -21.92 14.46
CA LEU A 119 0.70 -23.10 14.71
C LEU A 119 0.17 -23.64 13.38
N LYS A 120 0.55 -24.88 13.05
CA LYS A 120 0.07 -25.59 11.85
C LYS A 120 -0.69 -26.83 12.26
N LEU A 121 -1.88 -27.05 11.70
CA LEU A 121 -2.68 -28.25 11.93
C LEU A 121 -3.08 -28.88 10.60
N ILE A 122 -2.95 -30.20 10.48
CA ILE A 122 -3.37 -30.94 9.28
C ILE A 122 -4.78 -31.46 9.53
N VAL A 123 -5.71 -31.12 8.65
CA VAL A 123 -7.11 -31.56 8.73
C VAL A 123 -7.18 -33.06 8.46
N GLU A 124 -7.74 -33.80 9.41
CA GLU A 124 -7.96 -35.24 9.29
C GLU A 124 -9.32 -35.56 8.71
N SER A 125 -10.35 -34.86 9.20
CA SER A 125 -11.74 -35.08 8.81
C SER A 125 -12.57 -33.82 9.07
N LYS A 126 -13.69 -33.70 8.35
CA LYS A 126 -14.70 -32.67 8.56
C LYS A 126 -16.10 -33.28 8.57
N ASP A 127 -17.00 -32.62 9.27
CA ASP A 127 -18.44 -32.68 9.05
C ASP A 127 -18.97 -31.25 8.81
N GLU A 128 -20.30 -31.07 8.72
CA GLU A 128 -20.90 -29.75 8.44
C GLU A 128 -20.62 -28.67 9.50
N LYS A 129 -20.28 -29.07 10.73
CA LYS A 129 -20.13 -28.19 11.89
C LYS A 129 -18.85 -28.44 12.68
N THR A 130 -18.05 -29.43 12.33
CA THR A 130 -16.81 -29.76 13.04
C THR A 130 -15.68 -30.09 12.07
N ILE A 131 -14.47 -29.69 12.44
CA ILE A 131 -13.23 -30.05 11.76
C ILE A 131 -12.30 -30.64 12.81
N LYS A 132 -11.75 -31.82 12.54
CA LYS A 132 -10.69 -32.42 13.35
C LYS A 132 -9.36 -32.22 12.64
N ALA A 133 -8.39 -31.63 13.32
CA ALA A 133 -7.08 -31.38 12.77
C ALA A 133 -5.99 -31.72 13.78
N THR A 134 -4.92 -32.36 13.33
CA THR A 134 -3.79 -32.75 14.17
C THR A 134 -2.66 -31.73 14.06
N ALA A 135 -2.26 -31.20 15.21
CA ALA A 135 -1.24 -30.19 15.33
C ALA A 135 0.14 -30.72 14.91
N GLN A 136 0.79 -30.02 14.00
CA GLN A 136 2.17 -30.30 13.56
C GLN A 136 3.19 -29.55 14.40
N SER A 137 2.77 -28.46 15.04
CA SER A 137 3.58 -27.66 15.95
C SER A 137 2.80 -27.37 17.23
N SER A 138 3.51 -27.06 18.30
CA SER A 138 2.89 -26.64 19.56
C SER A 138 2.57 -25.14 19.51
N GLY A 139 1.53 -24.72 20.25
CA GLY A 139 1.10 -23.32 20.29
C GLY A 139 -0.04 -23.10 21.27
N VAL A 140 -0.67 -21.93 21.20
CA VAL A 140 -1.85 -21.56 21.99
C VAL A 140 -2.94 -21.01 21.09
N ILE A 141 -4.18 -21.41 21.34
CA ILE A 141 -5.36 -20.88 20.67
C ILE A 141 -6.19 -20.10 21.70
N GLY A 142 -6.42 -18.82 21.41
CA GLY A 142 -7.27 -17.94 22.22
C GLY A 142 -8.48 -17.42 21.44
N SER A 143 -9.17 -16.46 22.02
CA SER A 143 -10.31 -15.78 21.38
C SER A 143 -9.86 -14.87 20.22
N ASN A 144 -10.70 -14.75 19.18
CA ASN A 144 -10.52 -13.83 18.06
C ASN A 144 -9.19 -13.96 17.29
N LYS A 145 -8.59 -15.15 17.31
CA LYS A 145 -7.34 -15.48 16.58
C LYS A 145 -7.67 -15.86 15.14
N SER A 146 -6.87 -15.40 14.17
CA SER A 146 -7.11 -15.77 12.77
C SER A 146 -6.87 -17.25 12.52
N ILE A 147 -7.61 -17.77 11.55
CA ILE A 147 -7.45 -19.12 11.01
C ILE A 147 -7.36 -18.97 9.50
N ASP A 148 -6.22 -19.36 8.96
CA ASP A 148 -5.96 -19.36 7.53
C ASP A 148 -5.89 -20.81 7.03
N VAL A 149 -6.39 -21.06 5.83
CA VAL A 149 -6.23 -22.36 5.17
C VAL A 149 -5.19 -22.19 4.08
N LYS A 150 -4.06 -22.87 4.21
CA LYS A 150 -2.94 -22.70 3.28
C LYS A 150 -3.41 -22.96 1.83
N GLY A 151 -3.23 -21.96 0.98
CA GLY A 151 -3.58 -22.04 -0.45
C GLY A 151 -5.07 -21.92 -0.79
N LYS A 152 -5.93 -21.53 0.17
CA LYS A 152 -7.36 -21.32 -0.09
C LYS A 152 -7.84 -19.95 0.38
N ASP A 153 -8.73 -19.37 -0.42
CA ASP A 153 -9.46 -18.15 -0.09
C ASP A 153 -10.85 -18.49 0.45
N TYR A 154 -11.37 -17.66 1.36
CA TYR A 154 -12.75 -17.79 1.84
C TYR A 154 -13.72 -16.97 0.97
N PRO A 155 -14.94 -17.47 0.70
CA PRO A 155 -15.97 -16.72 -0.01
C PRO A 155 -16.69 -15.72 0.93
N LEU A 156 -15.92 -14.89 1.65
CA LEU A 156 -16.44 -13.88 2.56
C LEU A 156 -16.64 -12.52 1.86
N PRO A 157 -17.53 -11.64 2.37
CA PRO A 157 -17.60 -10.24 1.93
C PRO A 157 -16.24 -9.55 2.08
N ILE A 158 -15.87 -8.66 1.14
CA ILE A 158 -14.56 -7.99 1.19
C ILE A 158 -14.43 -7.00 2.36
N LEU A 159 -15.55 -6.51 2.90
CA LEU A 159 -15.59 -5.67 4.09
C LEU A 159 -16.37 -6.36 5.20
N ASP A 160 -15.71 -6.64 6.32
CA ASP A 160 -16.37 -7.04 7.55
C ASP A 160 -16.85 -5.81 8.37
N ASP A 161 -17.49 -6.04 9.51
CA ASP A 161 -18.02 -4.94 10.33
C ASP A 161 -16.92 -4.11 11.00
N HIS A 162 -15.77 -4.73 11.29
CA HIS A 162 -14.60 -4.03 11.80
C HIS A 162 -14.00 -3.11 10.73
N ASP A 163 -13.91 -3.58 9.48
CA ASP A 163 -13.45 -2.76 8.36
C ASP A 163 -14.38 -1.58 8.10
N LYS A 164 -15.70 -1.75 8.25
CA LYS A 164 -16.67 -0.63 8.11
C LYS A 164 -16.48 0.44 9.19
N GLU A 165 -16.18 0.05 10.42
CA GLU A 165 -15.87 0.99 11.52
C GLU A 165 -14.58 1.75 11.23
N ALA A 166 -13.52 1.04 10.85
CA ALA A 166 -12.25 1.63 10.46
C ALA A 166 -12.40 2.59 9.26
N LEU A 167 -13.21 2.20 8.26
CA LEU A 167 -13.53 3.04 7.11
C LEU A 167 -14.26 4.32 7.51
N SER A 168 -15.18 4.27 8.47
CA SER A 168 -15.86 5.48 8.95
C SER A 168 -14.83 6.50 9.47
N LEU A 169 -13.93 6.06 10.34
CA LEU A 169 -12.85 6.92 10.85
C LEU A 169 -11.94 7.43 9.73
N ALA A 170 -11.61 6.58 8.76
CA ALA A 170 -10.77 6.96 7.62
C ALA A 170 -11.42 8.02 6.73
N VAL A 171 -12.74 7.92 6.48
CA VAL A 171 -13.50 8.92 5.73
C VAL A 171 -13.57 10.23 6.51
N ASP A 172 -13.95 10.18 7.79
CA ASP A 172 -14.11 11.38 8.63
C ASP A 172 -12.78 12.13 8.81
N SER A 173 -11.66 11.40 8.83
CA SER A 173 -10.29 11.93 8.92
C SER A 173 -9.66 12.28 7.57
N GLY A 174 -10.39 12.08 6.47
CA GLY A 174 -9.98 12.41 5.11
C GLY A 174 -8.73 11.67 4.66
N PHE A 175 -8.65 10.35 4.85
CA PHE A 175 -7.53 9.53 4.40
C PHE A 175 -7.37 9.59 2.87
N GLU A 176 -6.12 9.61 2.40
CA GLU A 176 -5.82 9.69 0.97
C GLU A 176 -5.89 8.32 0.29
N PHE A 177 -5.55 7.25 1.03
CA PHE A 177 -5.46 5.89 0.53
C PHE A 177 -6.11 4.90 1.50
N ILE A 178 -6.78 3.89 0.94
CA ILE A 178 -7.33 2.74 1.67
C ILE A 178 -6.74 1.46 1.09
N GLY A 179 -6.03 0.71 1.91
CA GLY A 179 -5.53 -0.63 1.58
C GLY A 179 -6.62 -1.66 1.84
N ILE A 180 -6.88 -2.52 0.84
CA ILE A 180 -7.82 -3.63 0.97
C ILE A 180 -7.03 -4.95 0.97
N SER A 181 -7.20 -5.73 2.03
CA SER A 181 -6.61 -7.05 2.20
C SER A 181 -7.49 -8.13 1.55
N HIS A 182 -6.88 -9.26 1.20
CA HIS A 182 -7.52 -10.45 0.62
C HIS A 182 -8.38 -10.16 -0.62
N VAL A 183 -7.92 -9.26 -1.49
CA VAL A 183 -8.54 -9.04 -2.80
C VAL A 183 -8.56 -10.35 -3.58
N ARG A 184 -9.64 -10.68 -4.28
CA ARG A 184 -9.73 -11.87 -5.14
C ARG A 184 -10.03 -11.52 -6.59
N SER A 185 -10.73 -10.41 -6.81
CA SER A 185 -11.24 -10.01 -8.12
C SER A 185 -11.35 -8.51 -8.28
N ALA A 186 -11.52 -8.04 -9.51
CA ALA A 186 -11.86 -6.64 -9.80
C ALA A 186 -13.14 -6.17 -9.06
N LYS A 187 -14.10 -7.08 -8.84
CA LYS A 187 -15.36 -6.77 -8.16
C LYS A 187 -15.14 -6.33 -6.71
N ASP A 188 -14.23 -6.97 -5.99
CA ASP A 188 -13.91 -6.62 -4.60
C ASP A 188 -13.44 -5.16 -4.50
N ILE A 189 -12.58 -4.72 -5.43
CA ILE A 189 -12.10 -3.33 -5.49
C ILE A 189 -13.25 -2.36 -5.80
N LEU A 190 -14.09 -2.69 -6.78
CA LEU A 190 -15.20 -1.84 -7.19
C LEU A 190 -16.26 -1.70 -6.09
N GLU A 191 -16.48 -2.73 -5.29
CA GLU A 191 -17.35 -2.70 -4.12
C GLU A 191 -16.85 -1.69 -3.08
N VAL A 192 -15.56 -1.74 -2.72
CA VAL A 192 -14.96 -0.80 -1.77
C VAL A 192 -14.96 0.63 -2.31
N LYS A 193 -14.63 0.83 -3.60
CA LYS A 193 -14.73 2.16 -4.25
C LYS A 193 -16.14 2.72 -4.20
N SER A 194 -17.16 1.88 -4.45
CA SER A 194 -18.56 2.27 -4.39
C SER A 194 -18.97 2.64 -2.95
N TYR A 195 -18.52 1.87 -1.96
CA TYR A 195 -18.73 2.16 -0.55
C TYR A 195 -18.13 3.52 -0.16
N LEU A 196 -16.86 3.76 -0.48
CA LEU A 196 -16.17 5.03 -0.21
C LEU A 196 -16.89 6.21 -0.88
N SER A 197 -17.25 6.07 -2.16
CA SER A 197 -17.98 7.10 -2.88
C SER A 197 -19.35 7.39 -2.27
N SER A 198 -20.07 6.37 -1.78
CA SER A 198 -21.36 6.55 -1.08
C SER A 198 -21.23 7.32 0.23
N LYS A 199 -20.02 7.36 0.82
CA LYS A 199 -19.67 8.12 2.01
C LYS A 199 -19.03 9.48 1.69
N GLY A 200 -18.93 9.84 0.41
CA GLY A 200 -18.31 11.10 -0.03
C GLY A 200 -16.78 11.11 0.03
N SER A 201 -16.14 9.94 0.14
CA SER A 201 -14.68 9.84 0.15
C SER A 201 -14.11 9.69 -1.26
N GLU A 202 -13.02 10.41 -1.52
CA GLU A 202 -12.23 10.34 -2.78
C GLU A 202 -10.93 9.53 -2.62
N ALA A 203 -10.83 8.74 -1.54
CA ALA A 203 -9.65 7.94 -1.23
C ALA A 203 -9.34 6.95 -2.35
N LYS A 204 -8.05 6.81 -2.66
CA LYS A 204 -7.57 5.84 -3.64
C LYS A 204 -7.52 4.45 -3.02
N VAL A 205 -8.03 3.46 -3.74
CA VAL A 205 -8.04 2.08 -3.27
C VAL A 205 -6.75 1.38 -3.70
N ILE A 206 -5.99 0.89 -2.72
CA ILE A 206 -4.78 0.10 -2.88
C ILE A 206 -5.14 -1.38 -2.76
N ALA A 207 -4.97 -2.12 -3.85
CA ALA A 207 -5.17 -3.58 -3.83
C ALA A 207 -3.92 -4.26 -3.27
N LYS A 208 -4.05 -4.98 -2.15
CA LYS A 208 -2.98 -5.82 -1.64
C LYS A 208 -2.95 -7.14 -2.41
N MET A 209 -1.82 -7.39 -3.05
CA MET A 209 -1.56 -8.58 -3.84
C MET A 209 -0.97 -9.66 -2.94
N GLU A 210 -1.85 -10.46 -2.34
CA GLU A 210 -1.49 -11.45 -1.32
C GLU A 210 -2.21 -12.81 -1.43
N SER A 211 -3.34 -12.86 -2.12
CA SER A 211 -4.12 -14.08 -2.32
C SER A 211 -3.75 -14.80 -3.61
N ARG A 212 -4.04 -16.11 -3.68
CA ARG A 212 -3.91 -16.89 -4.91
C ARG A 212 -4.81 -16.31 -6.01
N ALA A 213 -6.07 -16.01 -5.67
CA ALA A 213 -7.04 -15.45 -6.60
C ALA A 213 -6.59 -14.11 -7.20
N ALA A 214 -6.00 -13.21 -6.40
CA ALA A 214 -5.49 -11.94 -6.93
C ALA A 214 -4.38 -12.13 -7.96
N ILE A 215 -3.50 -13.12 -7.77
CA ILE A 215 -2.40 -13.41 -8.72
C ILE A 215 -2.93 -14.10 -9.98
N ASP A 216 -3.96 -14.94 -9.86
CA ASP A 216 -4.61 -15.55 -11.03
C ASP A 216 -5.41 -14.54 -11.85
N ASN A 217 -6.04 -13.58 -11.17
CA ASN A 217 -6.81 -12.48 -11.75
C ASN A 217 -5.98 -11.18 -11.88
N LEU A 218 -4.65 -11.29 -11.94
CA LEU A 218 -3.73 -10.15 -11.79
C LEU A 218 -4.10 -8.97 -12.68
N LYS A 219 -4.37 -9.22 -13.97
CA LYS A 219 -4.65 -8.14 -14.94
C LYS A 219 -5.89 -7.32 -14.57
N GLU A 220 -7.00 -7.96 -14.25
CA GLU A 220 -8.26 -7.27 -13.93
C GLU A 220 -8.20 -6.58 -12.56
N VAL A 221 -7.50 -7.17 -11.59
CA VAL A 221 -7.29 -6.59 -10.26
C VAL A 221 -6.46 -5.31 -10.37
N VAL A 222 -5.35 -5.36 -11.10
CA VAL A 222 -4.51 -4.20 -11.38
C VAL A 222 -5.30 -3.11 -12.13
N GLU A 223 -6.12 -3.50 -13.10
CA GLU A 223 -6.93 -2.56 -13.88
C GLU A 223 -7.95 -1.82 -13.01
N ALA A 224 -8.59 -2.53 -12.08
CA ALA A 224 -9.59 -1.95 -11.18
C ALA A 224 -8.98 -1.07 -10.07
N ALA A 225 -7.74 -1.33 -9.65
CA ALA A 225 -7.08 -0.63 -8.55
C ALA A 225 -6.62 0.79 -8.90
N ASP A 226 -6.51 1.67 -7.90
CA ASP A 226 -5.86 2.98 -8.07
C ASP A 226 -4.35 2.89 -7.80
N TYR A 227 -3.95 1.92 -6.99
CA TYR A 227 -2.59 1.63 -6.57
C TYR A 227 -2.50 0.12 -6.26
N VAL A 228 -1.34 -0.50 -6.45
CA VAL A 228 -1.09 -1.92 -6.14
C VAL A 228 -0.04 -2.05 -5.04
N MET A 229 -0.23 -2.94 -4.08
CA MET A 229 0.77 -3.26 -3.05
C MET A 229 1.18 -4.73 -3.14
N VAL A 230 2.47 -5.00 -3.30
CA VAL A 230 3.03 -6.34 -3.11
C VAL A 230 3.20 -6.57 -1.61
N ALA A 231 2.35 -7.41 -1.01
CA ALA A 231 2.38 -7.75 0.41
C ALA A 231 3.12 -9.08 0.62
N ARG A 232 4.44 -9.00 0.77
CA ARG A 232 5.35 -10.17 0.70
C ARG A 232 5.20 -11.12 1.88
N GLY A 233 4.91 -10.60 3.07
CA GLY A 233 4.60 -11.41 4.24
C GLY A 233 3.43 -12.36 3.96
N ASP A 234 2.33 -11.82 3.45
CA ASP A 234 1.13 -12.60 3.12
C ASP A 234 1.34 -13.50 1.90
N LEU A 235 2.05 -13.03 0.86
CA LEU A 235 2.44 -13.90 -0.26
C LEU A 235 3.28 -15.10 0.20
N GLY A 236 4.18 -14.94 1.17
CA GLY A 236 4.97 -16.04 1.73
C GLY A 236 4.17 -17.00 2.61
N MET A 237 2.95 -16.64 3.02
CA MET A 237 2.00 -17.55 3.66
C MET A 237 1.15 -18.32 2.64
N THR A 238 0.82 -17.68 1.52
CA THR A 238 0.00 -18.24 0.45
C THR A 238 0.79 -19.14 -0.51
N PHE A 239 2.04 -18.78 -0.82
CA PHE A 239 2.92 -19.41 -1.80
C PHE A 239 4.19 -19.97 -1.16
N GLU A 240 4.93 -20.81 -1.89
CA GLU A 240 6.26 -21.20 -1.44
C GLU A 240 7.24 -20.02 -1.54
N LEU A 241 8.22 -19.95 -0.64
CA LEU A 241 9.08 -18.78 -0.49
C LEU A 241 9.93 -18.51 -1.75
N GLU A 242 10.33 -19.57 -2.45
CA GLU A 242 11.05 -19.49 -3.72
C GLU A 242 10.21 -18.93 -4.88
N GLU A 243 8.88 -18.95 -4.77
CA GLU A 243 7.96 -18.40 -5.78
C GLU A 243 7.71 -16.90 -5.59
N VAL A 244 7.86 -16.39 -4.36
CA VAL A 244 7.55 -14.99 -4.03
C VAL A 244 8.31 -13.98 -4.90
N PRO A 245 9.63 -14.13 -5.18
CA PRO A 245 10.36 -13.18 -6.02
C PRO A 245 9.81 -13.05 -7.44
N ILE A 246 9.46 -14.18 -8.08
CA ILE A 246 8.90 -14.17 -9.45
C ILE A 246 7.47 -13.61 -9.45
N ILE A 247 6.69 -13.84 -8.40
CA ILE A 247 5.35 -13.26 -8.24
C ILE A 247 5.44 -11.74 -8.05
N GLN A 248 6.33 -11.23 -7.21
CA GLN A 248 6.58 -9.80 -7.06
C GLN A 248 6.91 -9.17 -8.41
N GLN A 249 7.86 -9.75 -9.16
CA GLN A 249 8.24 -9.26 -10.47
C GLN A 249 7.02 -9.16 -11.40
N ARG A 250 6.20 -10.22 -11.48
CA ARG A 250 4.98 -10.24 -12.30
C ARG A 250 3.99 -9.14 -11.90
N ILE A 251 3.77 -8.92 -10.60
CA ILE A 251 2.86 -7.87 -10.11
C ILE A 251 3.37 -6.49 -10.51
N VAL A 252 4.66 -6.22 -10.29
CA VAL A 252 5.27 -4.92 -10.58
C VAL A 252 5.23 -4.65 -12.08
N GLU A 253 5.65 -5.60 -12.90
CA GLU A 253 5.62 -5.46 -14.36
C GLU A 253 4.20 -5.21 -14.89
N GLU A 254 3.20 -5.94 -14.39
CA GLU A 254 1.82 -5.76 -14.82
C GLU A 254 1.26 -4.39 -14.40
N ALA A 255 1.53 -3.95 -13.16
CA ALA A 255 1.13 -2.63 -12.69
C ALA A 255 1.77 -1.53 -13.54
N LEU A 256 3.08 -1.58 -13.76
CA LEU A 256 3.79 -0.60 -14.57
C LEU A 256 3.31 -0.61 -16.02
N ARG A 257 3.07 -1.78 -16.62
CA ARG A 257 2.54 -1.94 -17.98
C ARG A 257 1.17 -1.28 -18.17
N GLN A 258 0.33 -1.30 -17.14
CA GLN A 258 -0.97 -0.61 -17.13
C GLN A 258 -0.88 0.85 -16.65
N GLY A 259 0.30 1.33 -16.26
CA GLY A 259 0.49 2.65 -15.67
C GLY A 259 -0.17 2.81 -14.29
N ARG A 260 -0.30 1.71 -13.55
CA ARG A 260 -0.81 1.69 -12.17
C ARG A 260 0.37 1.86 -11.20
N PRO A 261 0.28 2.81 -10.25
CA PRO A 261 1.29 2.93 -9.22
C PRO A 261 1.41 1.63 -8.42
N VAL A 262 2.64 1.24 -8.07
CA VAL A 262 2.92 0.00 -7.35
C VAL A 262 3.91 0.21 -6.22
N MET A 263 3.68 -0.44 -5.08
CA MET A 263 4.57 -0.41 -3.93
C MET A 263 4.93 -1.80 -3.47
N VAL A 264 6.09 -1.93 -2.86
CA VAL A 264 6.53 -3.17 -2.20
C VAL A 264 6.51 -2.94 -0.69
N ALA A 265 5.87 -3.85 0.03
CA ALA A 265 5.70 -3.79 1.46
C ALA A 265 6.22 -5.06 2.14
N THR A 266 6.50 -4.94 3.44
CA THR A 266 6.97 -6.00 4.36
C THR A 266 8.35 -6.55 4.01
N GLN A 267 9.11 -6.99 5.02
CA GLN A 267 10.38 -7.73 4.85
C GLN A 267 11.48 -7.01 4.05
N LEU A 268 11.46 -5.68 3.97
CA LEU A 268 12.50 -4.91 3.29
C LEU A 268 13.75 -4.80 4.15
N LEU A 269 13.57 -4.54 5.45
CA LEU A 269 14.65 -4.39 6.42
C LEU A 269 14.31 -5.10 7.74
N SER A 270 13.67 -6.28 7.67
CA SER A 270 13.15 -7.00 8.85
C SER A 270 14.14 -7.19 10.00
N SER A 271 15.42 -7.41 9.71
CA SER A 271 16.47 -7.54 10.74
C SER A 271 16.57 -6.28 11.59
N MET A 272 16.20 -5.12 11.05
CA MET A 272 16.24 -3.83 11.72
C MET A 272 15.16 -3.62 12.78
N VAL A 273 14.20 -4.53 12.89
CA VAL A 273 13.32 -4.62 14.07
C VAL A 273 14.17 -4.77 15.34
N SER A 274 15.29 -5.50 15.25
CA SER A 274 16.15 -5.83 16.39
C SER A 274 17.60 -5.37 16.27
N ASN A 275 18.04 -4.91 15.09
CA ASN A 275 19.41 -4.49 14.81
C ASN A 275 19.48 -3.06 14.24
N PRO A 276 20.54 -2.28 14.52
CA PRO A 276 20.67 -0.91 14.01
C PRO A 276 21.15 -0.83 12.54
N VAL A 277 21.52 -1.95 11.92
CA VAL A 277 22.10 -2.02 10.58
C VAL A 277 21.48 -3.20 9.83
N PRO A 278 21.09 -3.03 8.54
CA PRO A 278 20.53 -4.12 7.76
C PRO A 278 21.59 -5.11 7.30
N THR A 279 21.14 -6.30 6.93
CA THR A 279 21.97 -7.32 6.29
C THR A 279 22.26 -6.95 4.83
N ARG A 280 23.29 -7.59 4.24
CA ARG A 280 23.58 -7.43 2.80
C ARG A 280 22.43 -7.91 1.92
N ALA A 281 21.71 -8.94 2.34
CA ALA A 281 20.56 -9.48 1.60
C ALA A 281 19.42 -8.46 1.52
N GLU A 282 19.11 -7.78 2.64
CA GLU A 282 18.11 -6.72 2.69
C GLU A 282 18.49 -5.50 1.84
N VAL A 283 19.78 -5.14 1.81
CA VAL A 283 20.26 -4.07 0.90
C VAL A 283 20.03 -4.46 -0.57
N VAL A 284 20.29 -5.71 -0.95
CA VAL A 284 20.05 -6.22 -2.31
C VAL A 284 18.55 -6.28 -2.62
N ASP A 285 17.72 -6.61 -1.63
CA ASP A 285 16.27 -6.65 -1.78
C ASP A 285 15.67 -5.25 -2.05
N VAL A 286 16.04 -4.26 -1.23
CA VAL A 286 15.67 -2.85 -1.45
C VAL A 286 16.20 -2.35 -2.80
N MET A 287 17.46 -2.64 -3.13
CA MET A 287 18.03 -2.31 -4.45
C MET A 287 17.17 -2.88 -5.57
N THR A 288 16.78 -4.14 -5.48
CA THR A 288 15.98 -4.83 -6.49
C THR A 288 14.64 -4.14 -6.69
N ALA A 289 13.89 -3.88 -5.61
CA ALA A 289 12.60 -3.19 -5.69
C ALA A 289 12.72 -1.78 -6.30
N VAL A 290 13.76 -1.01 -5.94
CA VAL A 290 14.05 0.31 -6.53
C VAL A 290 14.35 0.19 -8.03
N THR A 291 15.18 -0.78 -8.42
CA THR A 291 15.53 -0.98 -9.84
C THR A 291 14.35 -1.45 -10.69
N GLN A 292 13.41 -2.18 -10.09
CA GLN A 292 12.12 -2.54 -10.72
C GLN A 292 11.22 -1.33 -10.99
N GLY A 293 11.52 -0.14 -10.42
CA GLY A 293 10.80 1.10 -10.72
C GLY A 293 9.48 1.27 -9.96
N VAL A 294 9.37 0.66 -8.78
CA VAL A 294 8.19 0.77 -7.89
C VAL A 294 8.00 2.20 -7.41
N ASP A 295 6.77 2.68 -7.36
CA ASP A 295 6.44 4.04 -6.90
C ASP A 295 6.79 4.24 -5.42
N ALA A 296 6.62 3.21 -4.58
CA ALA A 296 6.92 3.32 -3.15
C ALA A 296 7.46 2.04 -2.50
N LEU A 297 8.13 2.24 -1.36
CA LEU A 297 8.55 1.19 -0.43
C LEU A 297 7.93 1.45 0.94
N LEU A 298 7.41 0.41 1.59
CA LEU A 298 6.73 0.52 2.89
C LEU A 298 7.40 -0.33 3.96
N LEU A 299 7.99 0.33 4.97
CA LEU A 299 8.42 -0.31 6.21
C LEU A 299 7.21 -0.64 7.09
N THR A 300 7.23 -1.81 7.71
CA THR A 300 6.12 -2.29 8.54
C THR A 300 6.56 -2.42 10.00
N ASP A 301 7.06 -3.59 10.41
CA ASP A 301 7.41 -3.84 11.81
C ASP A 301 8.63 -3.04 12.23
N GLU A 302 9.51 -2.73 11.27
CA GLU A 302 10.72 -1.95 11.47
C GLU A 302 10.43 -0.60 12.13
N THR A 303 9.29 0.03 11.78
CA THR A 303 8.85 1.31 12.33
C THR A 303 7.68 1.19 13.30
N THR A 304 6.93 0.07 13.29
CA THR A 304 5.78 -0.11 14.18
C THR A 304 6.21 -0.56 15.58
N ILE A 305 7.06 -1.58 15.68
CA ILE A 305 7.50 -2.21 16.94
C ILE A 305 9.01 -2.31 17.07
N GLY A 306 9.76 -1.94 16.03
CA GLY A 306 11.20 -2.05 15.97
C GLY A 306 11.92 -1.17 17.00
N LYS A 307 13.11 -1.61 17.40
CA LYS A 307 13.99 -0.87 18.32
C LYS A 307 14.67 0.33 17.67
N TYR A 308 14.75 0.35 16.34
CA TYR A 308 15.52 1.34 15.57
C TYR A 308 14.69 1.97 14.43
N PRO A 309 13.51 2.56 14.72
CA PRO A 309 12.61 3.07 13.69
C PRO A 309 13.23 4.22 12.87
N ILE A 310 14.01 5.09 13.51
CA ILE A 310 14.70 6.21 12.86
C ILE A 310 15.82 5.70 11.95
N ASP A 311 16.62 4.74 12.40
CA ASP A 311 17.71 4.18 11.59
C ASP A 311 17.15 3.40 10.38
N ALA A 312 16.03 2.69 10.56
CA ALA A 312 15.40 1.94 9.48
C ALA A 312 14.98 2.85 8.31
N VAL A 313 14.31 3.98 8.57
CA VAL A 313 13.94 4.92 7.50
C VAL A 313 15.16 5.59 6.86
N LYS A 314 16.20 5.91 7.64
CA LYS A 314 17.46 6.46 7.11
C LYS A 314 18.19 5.48 6.20
N TRP A 315 18.20 4.20 6.57
CA TRP A 315 18.78 3.16 5.71
C TRP A 315 17.98 2.98 4.43
N LEU A 316 16.64 2.93 4.52
CA LEU A 316 15.79 2.83 3.35
C LEU A 316 16.01 4.01 2.39
N GLU A 317 16.06 5.24 2.91
CA GLU A 317 16.36 6.45 2.14
C GLU A 317 17.74 6.38 1.48
N ARG A 318 18.77 6.03 2.26
CA ARG A 318 20.15 5.93 1.77
C ARG A 318 20.30 4.91 0.65
N ILE A 319 19.69 3.73 0.79
CA ILE A 319 19.76 2.67 -0.22
C ILE A 319 18.97 3.11 -1.46
N SER A 320 17.76 3.63 -1.30
CA SER A 320 16.92 4.08 -2.42
C SER A 320 17.62 5.16 -3.24
N ALA A 321 18.13 6.19 -2.58
CA ALA A 321 18.87 7.28 -3.21
C ALA A 321 20.08 6.80 -4.04
N LYS A 322 20.72 5.70 -3.62
CA LYS A 322 21.88 5.14 -4.31
C LYS A 322 21.52 4.50 -5.65
N TYR A 323 20.31 3.95 -5.78
CA TYR A 323 19.93 3.08 -6.90
C TYR A 323 18.83 3.64 -7.82
N GLU A 324 18.17 4.75 -7.45
CA GLU A 324 17.14 5.39 -8.28
C GLU A 324 17.55 5.74 -9.72
N GLY A 325 18.85 5.92 -9.97
CA GLY A 325 19.39 6.16 -11.32
C GLY A 325 19.51 4.91 -12.20
N SER A 326 19.32 3.72 -11.62
CA SER A 326 19.51 2.41 -12.30
C SER A 326 18.17 1.73 -12.64
N SER A 327 17.04 2.43 -12.50
CA SER A 327 15.73 1.86 -12.77
C SER A 327 15.56 1.53 -14.25
N SER A 328 15.13 0.30 -14.54
CA SER A 328 14.72 -0.08 -15.89
C SER A 328 13.32 0.47 -16.15
N ILE A 329 13.17 1.32 -17.16
CA ILE A 329 11.85 1.73 -17.63
C ILE A 329 11.18 0.51 -18.27
N VAL A 330 10.29 -0.15 -17.54
CA VAL A 330 9.39 -1.14 -18.12
C VAL A 330 8.52 -0.41 -19.15
N GLY A 331 8.52 -0.90 -20.38
CA GLY A 331 7.75 -0.30 -21.46
C GLY A 331 6.27 -0.30 -21.11
N VAL A 332 5.63 0.87 -21.16
CA VAL A 332 4.20 0.97 -20.91
C VAL A 332 3.42 0.66 -22.18
N ASP A 333 2.29 -0.03 -22.04
CA ASP A 333 1.48 -0.44 -23.19
C ASP A 333 0.79 0.77 -23.85
N LEU A 334 1.35 1.21 -24.98
CA LEU A 334 0.86 2.36 -25.72
C LEU A 334 -0.53 2.16 -26.32
N SER A 335 -1.00 0.91 -26.45
CA SER A 335 -2.33 0.60 -26.99
C SER A 335 -3.46 0.96 -26.02
N LEU A 336 -3.16 1.04 -24.72
CA LEU A 336 -4.10 1.42 -23.66
C LEU A 336 -4.31 2.93 -23.53
N TYR A 337 -3.68 3.74 -24.39
CA TYR A 337 -3.53 5.18 -24.18
C TYR A 337 -4.46 6.05 -25.03
N ASP A 338 -5.34 6.75 -24.32
CA ASP A 338 -6.06 7.90 -24.84
C ASP A 338 -5.11 9.07 -25.19
N TYR A 339 -5.64 10.12 -25.81
CA TYR A 339 -4.87 11.30 -26.20
C TYR A 339 -4.17 11.99 -25.00
N ARG A 340 -4.72 11.85 -23.77
CA ARG A 340 -4.18 12.49 -22.55
C ARG A 340 -2.94 11.76 -22.05
N MET A 341 -2.91 10.43 -22.16
CA MET A 341 -1.70 9.65 -21.91
C MET A 341 -0.62 9.95 -22.95
N ARG A 342 -0.98 10.09 -24.23
CA ARG A 342 -0.04 10.51 -25.29
C ARG A 342 0.54 11.91 -25.04
N PHE A 343 -0.30 12.84 -24.58
CA PHE A 343 0.14 14.17 -24.16
C PHE A 343 1.16 14.09 -23.01
N ALA A 344 0.83 13.34 -21.94
CA ALA A 344 1.73 13.16 -20.80
C ALA A 344 3.08 12.52 -21.21
N MET A 345 3.06 11.55 -22.13
CA MET A 345 4.25 10.97 -22.73
C MET A 345 5.11 12.03 -23.45
N GLY A 346 4.46 12.89 -24.23
CA GLY A 346 5.12 14.00 -24.94
C GLY A 346 5.82 14.97 -23.98
N VAL A 347 5.14 15.38 -22.90
CA VAL A 347 5.73 16.24 -21.86
C VAL A 347 6.92 15.54 -21.20
N ALA A 348 6.76 14.29 -20.76
CA ALA A 348 7.81 13.53 -20.09
C ALA A 348 9.06 13.37 -20.97
N LYS A 349 8.86 13.07 -22.26
CA LYS A 349 9.94 12.91 -23.24
C LYS A 349 10.65 14.23 -23.53
N LEU A 350 9.88 15.29 -23.82
CA LEU A 350 10.43 16.63 -24.07
C LEU A 350 11.28 17.11 -22.89
N ALA A 351 10.74 17.00 -21.68
CA ALA A 351 11.45 17.44 -20.47
C ALA A 351 12.73 16.63 -20.22
N SER A 352 12.68 15.31 -20.42
CA SER A 352 13.86 14.44 -20.27
C SER A 352 14.95 14.77 -21.30
N ASP A 353 14.57 14.98 -22.56
CA ASP A 353 15.51 15.31 -23.64
C ASP A 353 16.16 16.69 -23.45
N MET A 354 15.44 17.63 -22.82
CA MET A 354 15.95 18.96 -22.49
C MET A 354 16.69 19.03 -21.15
N GLY A 355 16.65 17.96 -20.33
CA GLY A 355 17.10 18.02 -18.94
C GLY A 355 16.33 19.05 -18.10
N ALA A 356 15.08 19.34 -18.47
CA ALA A 356 14.26 20.40 -17.88
C ALA A 356 13.31 19.84 -16.80
N LYS A 357 13.13 20.57 -15.69
CA LYS A 357 12.14 20.19 -14.66
C LYS A 357 10.72 20.36 -15.20
N ILE A 358 9.80 19.50 -14.79
CA ILE A 358 8.39 19.59 -15.19
C ILE A 358 7.62 20.34 -14.11
N VAL A 359 6.93 21.43 -14.46
CA VAL A 359 6.06 22.18 -13.56
C VAL A 359 4.61 21.99 -14.03
N ILE A 360 3.75 21.51 -13.13
CA ILE A 360 2.38 21.14 -13.45
C ILE A 360 1.44 21.92 -12.54
N PHE A 361 0.43 22.57 -13.11
CA PHE A 361 -0.76 22.93 -12.36
C PHE A 361 -1.88 21.93 -12.61
N THR A 362 -2.48 21.39 -11.55
CA THR A 362 -3.52 20.36 -11.66
C THR A 362 -4.56 20.45 -10.55
N LYS A 363 -5.84 20.43 -10.93
CA LYS A 363 -6.96 20.43 -9.96
C LYS A 363 -7.21 19.04 -9.36
N SER A 364 -7.15 17.99 -10.18
CA SER A 364 -7.44 16.61 -9.77
C SER A 364 -6.22 15.71 -9.60
N GLY A 365 -5.01 16.21 -9.90
CA GLY A 365 -3.77 15.43 -9.86
C GLY A 365 -3.51 14.55 -11.07
N LEU A 366 -4.53 14.26 -11.89
CA LEU A 366 -4.43 13.27 -12.96
C LEU A 366 -3.31 13.53 -13.96
N THR A 367 -3.04 14.78 -14.34
CA THR A 367 -1.95 15.11 -15.28
C THR A 367 -0.57 14.73 -14.70
N ALA A 368 -0.34 15.02 -13.42
CA ALA A 368 0.89 14.66 -12.74
C ALA A 368 1.04 13.14 -12.61
N VAL A 369 -0.03 12.43 -12.23
CA VAL A 369 -0.06 10.96 -12.20
C VAL A 369 0.24 10.36 -13.57
N ARG A 370 -0.31 10.93 -14.65
CA ARG A 370 -0.04 10.42 -16.01
C ARG A 370 1.42 10.61 -16.42
N ILE A 371 2.01 11.76 -16.08
CA ILE A 371 3.42 12.04 -16.40
C ILE A 371 4.36 11.15 -15.57
N SER A 372 4.08 10.93 -14.28
CA SER A 372 4.92 10.09 -13.41
C SER A 372 5.02 8.63 -13.87
N ARG A 373 4.00 8.11 -14.56
CA ARG A 373 4.01 6.76 -15.18
C ARG A 373 5.15 6.56 -16.17
N PHE A 374 5.58 7.61 -16.85
CA PHE A 374 6.68 7.53 -17.82
C PHE A 374 8.06 7.65 -17.18
N ARG A 375 8.12 7.78 -15.84
CA ARG A 375 9.36 7.80 -15.05
C ARG A 375 10.39 8.78 -15.63
N PRO A 376 10.03 10.05 -15.93
CA PRO A 376 10.96 10.98 -16.52
C PRO A 376 12.21 11.11 -15.65
N GLY A 377 13.38 11.25 -16.28
CA GLY A 377 14.66 11.39 -15.58
C GLY A 377 14.83 12.72 -14.84
N VAL A 378 13.82 13.58 -14.86
CA VAL A 378 13.79 14.94 -14.33
C VAL A 378 12.72 15.08 -13.25
N PRO A 379 12.88 16.00 -12.28
CA PRO A 379 11.89 16.25 -11.24
C PRO A 379 10.51 16.64 -11.81
N ILE A 380 9.43 16.16 -11.17
CA ILE A 380 8.06 16.55 -11.44
C ILE A 380 7.56 17.39 -10.27
N LEU A 381 7.23 18.66 -10.52
CA LEU A 381 6.79 19.62 -9.52
C LEU A 381 5.31 19.96 -9.78
N ALA A 382 4.41 19.46 -8.95
CA ALA A 382 2.97 19.54 -9.16
C ALA A 382 2.28 20.45 -8.13
N ALA A 383 1.63 21.50 -8.58
CA ALA A 383 0.86 22.39 -7.74
C ALA A 383 -0.65 22.18 -7.92
N THR A 384 -1.40 22.35 -6.83
CA THR A 384 -2.86 22.15 -6.82
C THR A 384 -3.53 23.07 -5.79
N PRO A 385 -4.80 23.46 -5.96
CA PRO A 385 -5.52 24.20 -4.91
C PRO A 385 -5.97 23.34 -3.74
N SER A 386 -5.85 22.00 -3.81
CA SER A 386 -6.35 21.09 -2.79
C SER A 386 -5.22 20.47 -1.97
N ASN A 387 -5.25 20.67 -0.64
CA ASN A 387 -4.35 19.98 0.28
C ASN A 387 -4.48 18.45 0.17
N TYR A 388 -5.70 17.95 -0.08
CA TYR A 388 -5.96 16.52 -0.22
C TYR A 388 -5.28 15.95 -1.46
N VAL A 389 -5.43 16.62 -2.61
CA VAL A 389 -4.76 16.23 -3.86
C VAL A 389 -3.24 16.36 -3.75
N ALA A 390 -2.73 17.40 -3.08
CA ALA A 390 -1.29 17.56 -2.88
C ALA A 390 -0.72 16.37 -2.09
N ARG A 391 -1.39 15.93 -1.02
CA ARG A 391 -0.99 14.74 -0.26
C ARG A 391 -1.09 13.46 -1.08
N GLN A 392 -2.13 13.27 -1.89
CA GLN A 392 -2.21 12.13 -2.81
C GLN A 392 -1.04 12.09 -3.80
N LEU A 393 -0.67 13.24 -4.37
CA LEU A 393 0.41 13.35 -5.34
C LEU A 393 1.79 13.04 -4.75
N ARG A 394 1.98 13.27 -3.45
CA ARG A 394 3.25 12.96 -2.76
C ARG A 394 3.61 11.48 -2.80
N MET A 395 2.61 10.61 -2.97
CA MET A 395 2.80 9.15 -3.10
C MET A 395 3.08 8.68 -4.54
N MET A 396 3.23 9.58 -5.51
CA MET A 396 3.49 9.22 -6.91
C MET A 396 4.97 9.34 -7.23
N TRP A 397 5.52 8.42 -8.04
CA TRP A 397 6.93 8.43 -8.43
C TRP A 397 7.43 9.79 -8.90
N GLY A 398 8.49 10.30 -8.27
CA GLY A 398 9.20 11.52 -8.70
C GLY A 398 8.41 12.81 -8.60
N VAL A 399 7.22 12.79 -7.99
CA VAL A 399 6.37 13.97 -7.82
C VAL A 399 6.66 14.63 -6.47
N GLU A 400 7.03 15.90 -6.51
CA GLU A 400 6.91 16.82 -5.38
C GLU A 400 5.65 17.66 -5.56
N SER A 401 4.90 17.87 -4.48
CA SER A 401 3.65 18.60 -4.54
C SER A 401 3.61 19.83 -3.64
N SER A 402 2.89 20.86 -4.07
CA SER A 402 2.61 22.05 -3.25
C SER A 402 1.19 22.55 -3.46
N VAL A 403 0.67 23.24 -2.45
CA VAL A 403 -0.63 23.91 -2.56
C VAL A 403 -0.43 25.35 -3.05
N VAL A 404 -1.23 25.77 -4.03
CA VAL A 404 -1.26 27.13 -4.56
C VAL A 404 -2.70 27.58 -4.75
N LYS A 405 -2.96 28.89 -4.63
CA LYS A 405 -4.26 29.45 -5.00
C LYS A 405 -4.27 29.72 -6.50
N ALA A 406 -5.42 29.57 -7.14
CA ALA A 406 -5.55 29.79 -8.57
C ALA A 406 -6.98 30.20 -8.94
N SER A 407 -7.13 31.28 -9.72
CA SER A 407 -8.39 31.67 -10.35
C SER A 407 -8.75 30.75 -11.51
N ASP A 408 -7.74 30.42 -12.31
CA ASP A 408 -7.82 29.62 -13.53
C ASP A 408 -6.53 28.79 -13.69
N TYR A 409 -6.42 28.05 -14.79
CA TYR A 409 -5.28 27.15 -15.01
C TYR A 409 -3.98 27.88 -15.36
N GLU A 410 -4.07 29.02 -16.04
CA GLU A 410 -2.92 29.82 -16.47
C GLU A 410 -2.30 30.52 -15.26
N ALA A 411 -3.13 31.21 -14.47
CA ALA A 411 -2.72 31.82 -13.20
C ALA A 411 -2.18 30.76 -12.24
N GLY A 412 -2.84 29.61 -12.13
CA GLY A 412 -2.37 28.50 -11.29
C GLY A 412 -1.00 27.95 -11.71
N LEU A 413 -0.70 27.95 -13.01
CA LEU A 413 0.59 27.51 -13.55
C LEU A 413 1.72 28.49 -13.24
N GLU A 414 1.46 29.79 -13.34
CA GLU A 414 2.44 30.81 -12.94
C GLU A 414 2.67 30.81 -11.41
N GLU A 415 1.61 30.67 -10.61
CA GLU A 415 1.72 30.50 -9.15
C GLU A 415 2.50 29.24 -8.78
N ALA A 416 2.30 28.13 -9.51
CA ALA A 416 3.09 26.91 -9.34
C ALA A 416 4.58 27.16 -9.57
N PHE A 417 4.91 27.82 -10.69
CA PHE A 417 6.29 28.15 -11.04
C PHE A 417 6.95 29.05 -9.97
N ASN A 418 6.27 30.13 -9.56
CA ASN A 418 6.76 31.03 -8.51
C ASN A 418 6.94 30.30 -7.18
N ARG A 419 5.98 29.46 -6.79
CA ARG A 419 6.05 28.67 -5.56
C ARG A 419 7.27 27.76 -5.54
N PHE A 420 7.58 27.11 -6.65
CA PHE A 420 8.73 26.21 -6.72
C PHE A 420 10.07 26.94 -6.85
N LEU A 421 10.09 28.18 -7.33
CA LEU A 421 11.24 29.08 -7.18
C LEU A 421 11.47 29.47 -5.72
N GLU A 422 10.42 29.89 -5.00
CA GLU A 422 10.50 30.25 -3.57
C GLU A 422 11.01 29.09 -2.70
N LEU A 423 10.56 27.87 -3.01
CA LEU A 423 10.99 26.65 -2.32
C LEU A 423 12.42 26.21 -2.71
N GLY A 424 13.07 26.89 -3.66
CA GLY A 424 14.40 26.53 -4.16
C GLY A 424 14.43 25.23 -4.98
N LEU A 425 13.26 24.72 -5.40
CA LEU A 425 13.17 23.52 -6.23
C LEU A 425 13.41 23.83 -7.71
N ILE A 426 13.28 25.09 -8.11
CA ILE A 426 13.71 25.65 -9.39
C ILE A 426 14.79 26.70 -9.11
N THR A 427 15.88 26.69 -9.88
CA THR A 427 16.96 27.68 -9.80
C THR A 427 16.91 28.61 -11.02
N PRO A 428 17.11 29.93 -10.86
CA PRO A 428 17.15 30.86 -11.99
C PRO A 428 18.15 30.41 -13.08
N GLY A 429 17.73 30.52 -14.34
CA GLY A 429 18.51 30.10 -15.50
C GLY A 429 18.35 28.63 -15.91
N GLU A 430 17.69 27.78 -15.11
CA GLU A 430 17.32 26.42 -15.49
C GLU A 430 16.18 26.41 -16.53
N ASN A 431 16.15 25.38 -17.39
CA ASN A 431 15.02 25.15 -18.28
C ASN A 431 13.90 24.42 -17.53
N VAL A 432 12.66 24.86 -17.75
CA VAL A 432 11.46 24.24 -17.20
C VAL A 432 10.43 24.00 -18.29
N VAL A 433 9.71 22.88 -18.19
CA VAL A 433 8.54 22.58 -19.00
C VAL A 433 7.30 22.78 -18.13
N LEU A 434 6.56 23.84 -18.38
CA LEU A 434 5.30 24.13 -17.71
C LEU A 434 4.13 23.50 -18.47
N THR A 435 3.19 22.90 -17.75
CA THR A 435 2.04 22.25 -18.37
C THR A 435 0.80 22.22 -17.48
N TYR A 436 -0.37 22.20 -18.11
CA TYR A 436 -1.62 21.76 -17.50
C TYR A 436 -2.47 20.99 -18.52
N GLY A 437 -3.52 20.33 -18.03
CA GLY A 437 -4.59 19.77 -18.87
C GLY A 437 -5.95 20.14 -18.30
N MET A 438 -6.80 20.77 -19.12
CA MET A 438 -8.14 21.21 -18.76
C MET A 438 -9.19 20.23 -19.29
N GLN A 439 -10.22 19.99 -18.47
CA GLN A 439 -11.42 19.26 -18.86
C GLN A 439 -12.62 20.21 -18.82
N GLY A 440 -13.54 20.09 -19.78
CA GLY A 440 -14.75 20.90 -19.85
C GLY A 440 -15.17 21.20 -21.29
N ARG A 441 -15.93 22.28 -21.47
CA ARG A 441 -16.44 22.72 -22.78
C ARG A 441 -15.32 23.11 -23.76
N GLU A 442 -14.16 23.50 -23.24
CA GLU A 442 -12.94 23.76 -24.00
C GLU A 442 -11.85 22.83 -23.44
N ALA A 443 -11.69 21.66 -24.06
CA ALA A 443 -10.60 20.76 -23.72
C ALA A 443 -9.29 21.32 -24.29
N GLU A 444 -8.41 21.77 -23.40
CA GLU A 444 -7.13 22.38 -23.77
C GLU A 444 -5.98 21.73 -23.00
N HIS A 445 -4.86 21.56 -23.69
CA HIS A 445 -3.61 21.02 -23.16
C HIS A 445 -2.47 21.96 -23.53
N LEU A 446 -1.73 22.44 -22.53
CA LEU A 446 -0.65 23.41 -22.72
C LEU A 446 0.72 22.77 -22.46
N ILE A 447 1.68 23.04 -23.34
CA ILE A 447 3.11 22.84 -23.08
C ILE A 447 3.82 24.16 -23.32
N ARG A 448 4.49 24.70 -22.30
CA ARG A 448 5.32 25.90 -22.38
C ARG A 448 6.73 25.56 -21.93
N VAL A 449 7.71 25.86 -22.76
CA VAL A 449 9.12 25.79 -22.37
C VAL A 449 9.58 27.19 -21.98
N ARG A 450 10.17 27.32 -20.80
CA ARG A 450 10.64 28.60 -20.25
C ARG A 450 12.00 28.41 -19.61
N ARG A 451 12.81 29.46 -19.63
CA ARG A 451 14.02 29.58 -18.81
C ARG A 451 13.68 30.38 -17.56
N ALA A 452 14.00 29.82 -16.40
CA ALA A 452 13.60 30.36 -15.10
C ALA A 452 14.24 31.72 -14.77
#